data_AF-A0A957DL11-F1
#
_entry.id   AF-A0A957DL11-F1
#
_cell.length_a   1.000
_cell.length_b   1.000
_cell.length_c   1.000
_cell.angle_alpha   90.00
_cell.angle_beta   90.00
_cell.angle_gamma   90.00
#
_symmetry.space_group_name_H-M   'P 1'
#
loop_
_entity.id
_entity.type
_entity.pdbx_description
1 polymer ?
#
loop_
_entity_poly.entity_id
_entity_poly.type
_entity_poly.pdbx_seq_one_letter_code
_entity_poly.pdbx_strand_id
1 'polypeptide(L)'
;MSHIQTSPEAPPQMTQHAMLVIWGIFARRIGLVAAIEAVKLKQKKRDHTPQTKVLEFLVAILGGLPHMQDISRSAHPLDQDQIVAEAWGQNAWADYSGVSRSLARLTPEEVANLVVALERIGQPFIEREVALALEQTGEIVYDADLTGRPVSSTSSSYPNTAFGHMGDAIELGYQAALVSLHSPTYGRLWLANELHPGDMVSMNRTQALVMAAEKRTGQRPLRRTKLLAGRLAEAQTWWEAIADMVEESYQRHRDAQGKLHDARLSLGEWEREVRSLTAIYEQENRSQTAHCQLTRAQRKAATYAKRIPRFEEALGVAERRLARHEARCEAAQAEVDQLQARYQQFQADNAANPNPIRATFRLDGGFTSLENIYWLIEMGYDVYTRGRFPKVRDVLSVLVTDETDWLRVGNNANMTVWRNTTVDGYFAYPLDVALLHYHTGDTVQRATLLHYGQTDVAADRDGWFHTYNSRQTIEAGIKEGKNVFQMHHLKVRSPEALLLQEHMACFAANFVRFAAAWLVQKAQPTPFSTQSVKQMVQVAAHTSAWVQRQGAVWFLTFTEQSCYAGCSLRFGEGVIQLPLPLFKDIHFSHF
;
A
#
# COMPACT_ATOMS: atom_id res chain seq x y z
N MET A 1 -65.50 9.06 -17.69
CA MET A 1 -64.23 8.62 -18.31
C MET A 1 -63.19 9.69 -18.04
N SER A 2 -62.38 9.51 -16.99
CA SER A 2 -61.30 10.46 -16.68
C SER A 2 -60.19 10.27 -17.69
N HIS A 3 -59.79 11.35 -18.36
CA HIS A 3 -58.55 11.39 -19.12
C HIS A 3 -57.39 11.07 -18.19
N ILE A 4 -56.89 9.84 -18.26
CA ILE A 4 -55.57 9.50 -17.73
C ILE A 4 -54.61 10.24 -18.64
N GLN A 5 -54.04 11.32 -18.11
CA GLN A 5 -52.96 12.06 -18.73
C GLN A 5 -51.72 11.17 -18.69
N THR A 6 -51.60 10.25 -19.64
CA THR A 6 -50.38 9.50 -19.88
C THR A 6 -49.31 10.49 -20.32
N SER A 7 -48.30 10.71 -19.47
CA SER A 7 -47.09 11.43 -19.86
C SER A 7 -46.61 10.93 -21.22
N PRO A 8 -46.20 11.82 -22.15
CA PRO A 8 -45.80 11.39 -23.49
C PRO A 8 -44.66 10.37 -23.40
N GLU A 9 -44.86 9.19 -23.99
CA GLU A 9 -43.81 8.20 -24.20
C GLU A 9 -42.74 8.83 -25.10
N ALA A 10 -41.51 8.94 -24.59
CA ALA A 10 -40.39 9.28 -25.47
C ALA A 10 -40.14 8.07 -26.40
N PRO A 11 -39.90 8.28 -27.70
CA PRO A 11 -39.56 7.19 -28.60
C PRO A 11 -38.29 6.48 -28.11
N PRO A 12 -38.19 5.14 -28.27
CA PRO A 12 -37.01 4.39 -27.87
C PRO A 12 -35.79 4.90 -28.64
N GLN A 13 -34.72 5.19 -27.91
CA GLN A 13 -33.45 5.65 -28.46
C GLN A 13 -32.39 4.56 -28.27
N MET A 14 -31.48 4.43 -29.23
CA MET A 14 -30.43 3.42 -29.17
C MET A 14 -29.21 3.97 -28.45
N THR A 15 -28.64 3.17 -27.55
CA THR A 15 -27.30 3.36 -26.97
C THR A 15 -26.41 2.21 -27.39
N GLN A 16 -25.10 2.46 -27.50
CA GLN A 16 -24.07 1.40 -27.64
C GLN A 16 -23.48 0.99 -26.28
N HIS A 17 -23.92 1.66 -25.20
CA HIS A 17 -23.27 1.61 -23.91
C HIS A 17 -24.23 1.26 -22.76
N ALA A 18 -24.95 0.14 -22.90
CA ALA A 18 -26.07 -0.23 -22.02
C ALA A 18 -25.80 -0.06 -20.51
N MET A 19 -24.69 -0.58 -19.98
CA MET A 19 -24.39 -0.44 -18.55
C MET A 19 -24.03 0.98 -18.12
N LEU A 20 -23.44 1.81 -19.00
CA LEU A 20 -23.14 3.19 -18.65
C LEU A 20 -24.42 4.01 -18.39
N VAL A 21 -25.53 3.65 -19.05
CA VAL A 21 -26.86 4.22 -18.78
C VAL A 21 -27.34 3.84 -17.37
N ILE A 22 -27.31 2.54 -17.05
CA ILE A 22 -27.73 2.01 -15.74
C ILE A 22 -26.89 2.63 -14.61
N TRP A 23 -25.58 2.71 -14.82
CA TRP A 23 -24.65 3.31 -13.88
C TRP A 23 -24.85 4.81 -13.72
N GLY A 24 -25.19 5.55 -14.77
CA GLY A 24 -25.53 6.97 -14.65
C GLY A 24 -26.72 7.21 -13.74
N ILE A 25 -27.77 6.41 -13.88
CA ILE A 25 -28.97 6.48 -13.04
C ILE A 25 -28.63 6.15 -11.59
N PHE A 26 -27.85 5.08 -11.36
CA PHE A 26 -27.38 4.73 -10.03
C PHE A 26 -26.49 5.82 -9.42
N ALA A 27 -25.56 6.40 -10.19
CA ALA A 27 -24.70 7.51 -9.79
C ALA A 27 -25.51 8.73 -9.34
N ARG A 28 -26.58 9.08 -10.06
CA ARG A 28 -27.50 10.15 -9.65
C ARG A 28 -28.23 9.81 -8.35
N ARG A 29 -28.70 8.56 -8.21
CA ARG A 29 -29.42 8.10 -7.01
C ARG A 29 -28.58 8.20 -5.74
N ILE A 30 -27.29 7.87 -5.83
CA ILE A 30 -26.37 7.96 -4.68
C ILE A 30 -25.77 9.37 -4.49
N GLY A 31 -26.13 10.33 -5.34
CA GLY A 31 -25.65 11.72 -5.26
C GLY A 31 -24.25 11.96 -5.83
N LEU A 32 -23.67 11.01 -6.57
CA LEU A 32 -22.31 11.11 -7.13
C LEU A 32 -22.16 12.30 -8.07
N VAL A 33 -23.11 12.45 -9.01
CA VAL A 33 -23.09 13.53 -10.01
C VAL A 33 -23.11 14.89 -9.31
N ALA A 34 -24.07 15.10 -8.41
CA ALA A 34 -24.20 16.34 -7.65
C ALA A 34 -22.96 16.63 -6.78
N ALA A 35 -22.33 15.59 -6.21
CA ALA A 35 -21.12 15.75 -5.42
C ALA A 35 -19.93 16.26 -6.24
N ILE A 36 -19.74 15.74 -7.47
CA ILE A 36 -18.68 16.21 -8.38
C ILE A 36 -18.99 17.62 -8.89
N GLU A 37 -20.25 17.89 -9.26
CA GLU A 37 -20.67 19.21 -9.75
C GLU A 37 -20.54 20.32 -8.69
N ALA A 38 -20.69 19.98 -7.41
CA ALA A 38 -20.51 20.91 -6.30
C ALA A 38 -19.05 21.36 -6.09
N VAL A 39 -18.06 20.64 -6.66
CA VAL A 39 -16.65 21.01 -6.52
C VAL A 39 -16.35 22.23 -7.39
N LYS A 40 -15.81 23.28 -6.76
CA LYS A 40 -15.42 24.52 -7.44
C LYS A 40 -14.14 24.30 -8.22
N LEU A 41 -14.25 24.27 -9.55
CA LEU A 41 -13.11 24.25 -10.46
C LEU A 41 -12.93 25.65 -11.08
N LYS A 42 -11.72 26.20 -11.01
CA LYS A 42 -11.39 27.59 -11.43
C LYS A 42 -11.43 27.78 -12.96
N GLN A 43 -11.58 26.70 -13.71
CA GLN A 43 -11.60 26.72 -15.16
C GLN A 43 -12.91 27.34 -15.71
N LYS A 44 -12.80 28.17 -16.74
CA LYS A 44 -13.97 28.78 -17.40
C LYS A 44 -14.83 27.71 -18.09
N LYS A 45 -16.15 27.81 -17.92
CA LYS A 45 -17.12 27.09 -18.76
C LYS A 45 -16.98 27.57 -20.21
N ARG A 46 -16.96 26.62 -21.15
CA ARG A 46 -17.18 26.87 -22.59
C ARG A 46 -18.47 26.15 -22.99
N ASP A 47 -18.41 25.21 -23.93
CA ASP A 47 -19.55 24.38 -24.30
C ASP A 47 -19.92 23.43 -23.15
N HIS A 48 -18.91 22.85 -22.50
CA HIS A 48 -19.06 21.99 -21.32
C HIS A 48 -18.38 22.59 -20.09
N THR A 49 -18.92 22.28 -18.91
CA THR A 49 -18.31 22.66 -17.63
C THR A 49 -17.06 21.80 -17.36
N PRO A 50 -16.09 22.28 -16.57
CA PRO A 50 -14.97 21.43 -16.17
C PRO A 50 -15.43 20.21 -15.33
N GLN A 51 -16.50 20.32 -14.56
CA GLN A 51 -17.07 19.21 -13.79
C GLN A 51 -17.64 18.12 -14.69
N THR A 52 -18.37 18.50 -15.75
CA THR A 52 -18.87 17.56 -16.77
C THR A 52 -17.73 16.72 -17.36
N LYS A 53 -16.58 17.35 -17.65
CA LYS A 53 -15.41 16.65 -18.21
C LYS A 53 -14.71 15.74 -17.20
N VAL A 54 -14.70 16.12 -15.92
CA VAL A 54 -14.21 15.26 -14.83
C VAL A 54 -15.13 14.04 -14.68
N LEU A 55 -16.45 14.25 -14.74
CA LEU A 55 -17.41 13.16 -14.73
C LEU A 55 -17.24 12.25 -15.94
N GLU A 56 -17.09 12.82 -17.13
CA GLU A 56 -16.84 12.09 -18.37
C GLU A 56 -15.57 11.22 -18.29
N PHE A 57 -14.51 11.72 -17.67
CA PHE A 57 -13.31 10.93 -17.40
C PHE A 57 -13.59 9.72 -16.49
N LEU A 58 -14.42 9.88 -15.46
CA LEU A 58 -14.86 8.77 -14.63
C LEU A 58 -15.72 7.77 -15.43
N VAL A 59 -16.61 8.24 -16.31
CA VAL A 59 -17.42 7.39 -17.19
C VAL A 59 -16.53 6.59 -18.15
N ALA A 60 -15.48 7.21 -18.70
CA ALA A 60 -14.51 6.53 -19.54
C ALA A 60 -13.74 5.42 -18.77
N ILE A 61 -13.41 5.66 -17.50
CA ILE A 61 -12.81 4.63 -16.62
C ILE A 61 -13.82 3.50 -16.36
N LEU A 62 -15.07 3.82 -16.05
CA LEU A 62 -16.14 2.82 -15.84
C LEU A 62 -16.40 1.98 -17.09
N GLY A 63 -16.31 2.58 -18.27
CA GLY A 63 -16.36 1.88 -19.55
C GLY A 63 -15.09 1.08 -19.86
N GLY A 64 -14.03 1.16 -19.05
CA GLY A 64 -12.80 0.42 -19.29
C GLY A 64 -12.09 0.81 -20.58
N LEU A 65 -12.23 2.07 -21.01
CA LEU A 65 -11.54 2.59 -22.20
C LEU A 65 -10.02 2.59 -21.97
N PRO A 66 -9.19 2.06 -22.90
CA PRO A 66 -7.74 2.05 -22.73
C PRO A 66 -7.12 3.45 -22.72
N HIS A 67 -7.47 4.29 -23.70
CA HIS A 67 -6.86 5.58 -23.94
C HIS A 67 -7.87 6.72 -23.87
N MET A 68 -7.39 7.93 -23.55
CA MET A 68 -8.23 9.12 -23.51
C MET A 68 -8.95 9.38 -24.84
N GLN A 69 -8.27 9.15 -25.97
CA GLN A 69 -8.83 9.39 -27.30
C GLN A 69 -10.00 8.46 -27.68
N ASP A 70 -10.14 7.33 -26.99
CA ASP A 70 -11.18 6.34 -27.28
C ASP A 70 -12.57 6.87 -26.92
N ILE A 71 -12.66 7.93 -26.12
CA ILE A 71 -13.90 8.68 -25.86
C ILE A 71 -14.52 9.13 -27.18
N SER A 72 -13.71 9.68 -28.09
CA SER A 72 -14.18 10.30 -29.34
C SER A 72 -13.85 9.50 -30.60
N ARG A 73 -12.90 8.56 -30.53
CA ARG A 73 -12.32 7.87 -31.70
C ARG A 73 -12.55 6.35 -31.73
N SER A 74 -13.26 5.79 -30.75
CA SER A 74 -13.65 4.38 -30.80
C SER A 74 -14.70 4.13 -31.89
N ALA A 75 -15.00 2.85 -32.18
CA ALA A 75 -16.03 2.48 -33.14
C ALA A 75 -17.42 2.99 -32.75
N HIS A 76 -17.66 3.14 -31.45
CA HIS A 76 -18.88 3.70 -30.86
C HIS A 76 -18.49 4.79 -29.87
N PRO A 77 -18.22 6.03 -30.34
CA PRO A 77 -17.74 7.10 -29.48
C PRO A 77 -18.69 7.38 -28.31
N LEU A 78 -18.13 7.41 -27.10
CA LEU A 78 -18.86 7.70 -25.87
C LEU A 78 -19.42 9.13 -25.89
N ASP A 79 -18.68 10.07 -26.45
CA ASP A 79 -19.08 11.48 -26.50
C ASP A 79 -20.26 11.76 -27.44
N GLN A 80 -20.62 10.78 -28.29
CA GLN A 80 -21.79 10.82 -29.18
C GLN A 80 -23.02 10.12 -28.58
N ASP A 81 -22.88 9.43 -27.44
CA ASP A 81 -23.99 8.70 -26.82
C ASP A 81 -24.82 9.62 -25.89
N GLN A 82 -25.85 10.23 -26.50
CA GLN A 82 -26.74 11.18 -25.82
C GLN A 82 -27.51 10.54 -24.65
N ILE A 83 -27.85 9.25 -24.74
CA ILE A 83 -28.58 8.54 -23.69
C ILE A 83 -27.69 8.34 -22.47
N VAL A 84 -26.40 8.05 -22.67
CA VAL A 84 -25.44 8.03 -21.56
C VAL A 84 -25.31 9.42 -20.94
N ALA A 85 -25.18 10.49 -21.73
CA ALA A 85 -25.11 11.86 -21.19
C ALA A 85 -26.32 12.17 -20.29
N GLU A 86 -27.53 11.91 -20.78
CA GLU A 86 -28.76 12.15 -20.05
C GLU A 86 -28.86 11.31 -18.77
N ALA A 87 -28.48 10.03 -18.83
CA ALA A 87 -28.48 9.14 -17.68
C ALA A 87 -27.57 9.66 -16.54
N TRP A 88 -26.45 10.29 -16.90
CA TRP A 88 -25.51 10.94 -15.98
C TRP A 88 -25.89 12.39 -15.64
N GLY A 89 -27.06 12.87 -16.08
CA GLY A 89 -27.55 14.22 -15.81
C GLY A 89 -26.81 15.31 -16.58
N GLN A 90 -26.10 14.96 -17.64
CA GLN A 90 -25.36 15.89 -18.49
C GLN A 90 -26.14 16.17 -19.77
N ASN A 91 -26.01 17.38 -20.30
CA ASN A 91 -26.65 17.74 -21.57
C ASN A 91 -25.96 17.07 -22.76
N ALA A 92 -24.62 16.97 -22.73
CA ALA A 92 -23.78 16.34 -23.74
C ALA A 92 -22.36 16.16 -23.17
N TRP A 93 -21.58 15.30 -23.82
CA TRP A 93 -20.18 15.03 -23.52
C TRP A 93 -19.24 15.87 -24.38
N ALA A 94 -18.01 16.09 -23.91
CA ALA A 94 -17.01 16.88 -24.61
C ALA A 94 -16.08 16.00 -25.45
N ASP A 95 -15.50 16.55 -26.52
CA ASP A 95 -14.40 15.86 -27.20
C ASP A 95 -13.24 15.54 -26.22
N TYR A 96 -12.58 14.40 -26.42
CA TYR A 96 -11.50 13.91 -25.55
C TYR A 96 -10.39 14.92 -25.32
N SER A 97 -10.08 15.79 -26.30
CA SER A 97 -9.08 16.85 -26.15
C SER A 97 -9.53 17.93 -25.16
N GLY A 98 -10.84 18.15 -25.05
CA GLY A 98 -11.47 19.00 -24.05
C GLY A 98 -11.32 18.43 -22.65
N VAL A 99 -11.55 17.12 -22.48
CA VAL A 99 -11.34 16.39 -21.22
C VAL A 99 -9.87 16.43 -20.80
N SER A 100 -8.97 16.02 -21.69
CA SER A 100 -7.52 16.01 -21.46
C SER A 100 -6.97 17.37 -21.02
N ARG A 101 -7.33 18.45 -21.74
CA ARG A 101 -6.91 19.82 -21.37
C ARG A 101 -7.46 20.29 -20.03
N SER A 102 -8.68 19.86 -19.67
CA SER A 102 -9.26 20.21 -18.38
C SER A 102 -8.56 19.48 -17.24
N LEU A 103 -8.25 18.18 -17.39
CA LEU A 103 -7.53 17.41 -16.37
C LEU A 103 -6.09 17.92 -16.18
N ALA A 104 -5.41 18.29 -17.28
CA ALA A 104 -4.04 18.83 -17.23
C ALA A 104 -3.92 20.18 -16.49
N ARG A 105 -5.04 20.86 -16.22
CA ARG A 105 -5.09 22.17 -15.55
C ARG A 105 -5.63 22.10 -14.13
N LEU A 106 -5.89 20.89 -13.60
CA LEU A 106 -6.32 20.72 -12.23
C LEU A 106 -5.19 21.11 -11.27
N THR A 107 -5.57 21.74 -10.17
CA THR A 107 -4.67 22.09 -9.07
C THR A 107 -4.75 21.05 -7.95
N PRO A 108 -3.74 20.97 -7.05
CA PRO A 108 -3.77 20.05 -5.92
C PRO A 108 -5.00 20.21 -5.03
N GLU A 109 -5.45 21.45 -4.80
CA GLU A 109 -6.66 21.78 -4.03
C GLU A 109 -7.93 21.23 -4.69
N GLU A 110 -8.06 21.39 -6.01
CA GLU A 110 -9.22 20.90 -6.77
C GLU A 110 -9.27 19.37 -6.76
N VAL A 111 -8.13 18.69 -6.93
CA VAL A 111 -8.06 17.23 -6.87
C VAL A 111 -8.38 16.72 -5.47
N ALA A 112 -7.84 17.33 -4.42
CA ALA A 112 -8.16 16.96 -3.05
C ALA A 112 -9.68 17.05 -2.79
N ASN A 113 -10.34 18.12 -3.25
CA ASN A 113 -11.78 18.29 -3.12
C ASN A 113 -12.58 17.24 -3.93
N LEU A 114 -12.12 16.89 -5.14
CA LEU A 114 -12.73 15.82 -5.95
C LEU A 114 -12.59 14.45 -5.28
N VAL A 115 -11.41 14.14 -4.73
CA VAL A 115 -11.15 12.90 -4.00
C VAL A 115 -12.05 12.81 -2.76
N VAL A 116 -12.17 13.88 -1.97
CA VAL A 116 -13.09 13.96 -0.83
C VAL A 116 -14.54 13.73 -1.26
N ALA A 117 -14.95 14.27 -2.42
CA ALA A 117 -16.29 14.05 -2.94
C ALA A 117 -16.54 12.57 -3.28
N LEU A 118 -15.60 11.88 -3.94
CA LEU A 118 -15.68 10.45 -4.24
C LEU A 118 -15.69 9.61 -2.95
N GLU A 119 -14.80 9.95 -2.02
CA GLU A 119 -14.67 9.28 -0.74
C GLU A 119 -15.97 9.34 0.06
N ARG A 120 -16.59 10.52 0.14
CA ARG A 120 -17.89 10.74 0.81
C ARG A 120 -19.00 9.89 0.23
N ILE A 121 -19.05 9.72 -1.09
CA ILE A 121 -20.06 8.90 -1.76
C ILE A 121 -19.87 7.42 -1.45
N GLY A 122 -18.62 6.94 -1.40
CA GLY A 122 -18.32 5.54 -1.09
C GLY A 122 -18.41 5.20 0.41
N GLN A 123 -18.30 6.19 1.30
CA GLN A 123 -18.16 5.98 2.74
C GLN A 123 -19.32 5.17 3.37
N PRO A 124 -20.61 5.46 3.08
CA PRO A 124 -21.72 4.71 3.69
C PRO A 124 -21.72 3.22 3.35
N PHE A 125 -21.19 2.84 2.17
CA PHE A 125 -21.06 1.45 1.79
C PHE A 125 -19.95 0.75 2.58
N ILE A 126 -18.82 1.44 2.81
CA ILE A 126 -17.71 0.92 3.61
C ILE A 126 -18.14 0.76 5.07
N GLU A 127 -18.80 1.76 5.65
CA GLU A 127 -19.29 1.71 7.04
C GLU A 127 -20.26 0.54 7.26
N ARG A 128 -21.16 0.29 6.30
CA ARG A 128 -22.08 -0.85 6.36
C ARG A 128 -21.34 -2.18 6.33
N GLU A 129 -20.34 -2.33 5.47
CA GLU A 129 -19.58 -3.57 5.34
C GLU A 129 -18.66 -3.80 6.55
N VAL A 130 -18.13 -2.74 7.14
CA VAL A 130 -17.39 -2.78 8.40
C VAL A 130 -18.30 -3.28 9.53
N ALA A 131 -19.49 -2.70 9.68
CA ALA A 131 -20.45 -3.14 10.68
C ALA A 131 -20.86 -4.61 10.47
N LEU A 132 -21.11 -5.00 9.22
CA LEU A 132 -21.48 -6.37 8.86
C LEU A 132 -20.37 -7.38 9.13
N ALA A 133 -19.10 -7.03 8.84
CA ALA A 133 -17.96 -7.89 9.13
C ALA A 133 -17.81 -8.10 10.65
N LEU A 134 -17.91 -7.02 11.44
CA LEU A 134 -17.86 -7.10 12.89
C LEU A 134 -19.02 -7.92 13.47
N GLU A 135 -20.22 -7.83 12.89
CA GLU A 135 -21.37 -8.63 13.30
C GLU A 135 -21.21 -10.13 12.97
N GLN A 136 -20.72 -10.45 11.77
CA GLN A 136 -20.66 -11.83 11.28
C GLN A 136 -19.43 -12.61 11.76
N THR A 137 -18.26 -11.97 11.78
CA THR A 137 -16.98 -12.63 12.06
C THR A 137 -16.27 -12.08 13.29
N GLY A 138 -16.75 -10.96 13.85
CA GLY A 138 -16.11 -10.31 14.99
C GLY A 138 -14.77 -9.65 14.66
N GLU A 139 -14.41 -9.54 13.37
CA GLU A 139 -13.14 -8.94 12.94
C GLU A 139 -13.23 -8.26 11.58
N ILE A 140 -12.26 -7.39 11.31
CA ILE A 140 -12.03 -6.80 9.98
C ILE A 140 -10.74 -7.35 9.39
N VAL A 141 -10.76 -7.72 8.11
CA VAL A 141 -9.57 -8.23 7.40
C VAL A 141 -9.12 -7.24 6.32
N TYR A 142 -7.86 -6.83 6.42
CA TYR A 142 -7.18 -5.97 5.45
C TYR A 142 -6.12 -6.74 4.67
N ASP A 143 -6.03 -6.43 3.39
CA ASP A 143 -4.91 -6.81 2.52
C ASP A 143 -4.21 -5.55 2.03
N ALA A 144 -2.88 -5.58 1.97
CA ALA A 144 -2.10 -4.55 1.29
C ALA A 144 -1.11 -5.15 0.30
N ASP A 145 -0.86 -4.40 -0.77
CA ASP A 145 0.04 -4.80 -1.84
C ASP A 145 0.64 -3.61 -2.58
N LEU A 146 1.72 -3.85 -3.31
CA LEU A 146 2.42 -2.87 -4.14
C LEU A 146 2.45 -3.36 -5.58
N THR A 147 2.05 -2.52 -6.53
CA THR A 147 1.98 -2.94 -7.93
C THR A 147 2.51 -1.89 -8.91
N GLY A 148 3.29 -2.35 -9.89
CA GLY A 148 3.86 -1.49 -10.92
C GLY A 148 2.83 -0.91 -11.90
N ARG A 149 3.12 0.30 -12.36
CA ARG A 149 2.46 1.09 -13.41
C ARG A 149 3.53 1.54 -14.42
N PRO A 150 3.90 0.68 -15.39
CA PRO A 150 4.96 1.00 -16.31
C PRO A 150 4.54 2.04 -17.34
N VAL A 151 5.52 2.81 -17.80
CA VAL A 151 5.41 3.71 -18.94
C VAL A 151 6.53 3.40 -19.93
N SER A 152 6.50 4.00 -21.12
CA SER A 152 7.60 3.85 -22.08
C SER A 152 8.93 4.26 -21.43
N SER A 153 9.96 3.42 -21.57
CA SER A 153 11.32 3.65 -21.04
C SER A 153 12.00 4.92 -21.58
N THR A 154 11.51 5.44 -22.70
CA THR A 154 11.98 6.69 -23.34
C THR A 154 11.11 7.91 -23.03
N SER A 155 10.06 7.77 -22.22
CA SER A 155 9.17 8.89 -21.92
C SER A 155 9.82 9.89 -20.97
N SER A 156 9.85 11.16 -21.38
CA SER A 156 10.21 12.29 -20.53
C SER A 156 8.98 13.10 -20.07
N SER A 157 7.78 12.65 -20.43
CA SER A 157 6.53 13.41 -20.23
C SER A 157 5.76 13.04 -18.96
N TYR A 158 6.17 11.98 -18.27
CA TYR A 158 5.60 11.58 -16.99
C TYR A 158 6.48 12.11 -15.84
N PRO A 159 5.93 12.89 -14.90
CA PRO A 159 6.69 13.50 -13.82
C PRO A 159 7.07 12.45 -12.76
N ASN A 160 8.26 12.56 -12.18
CA ASN A 160 8.69 11.75 -11.03
C ASN A 160 8.65 10.22 -11.26
N THR A 161 8.75 9.76 -12.50
CA THR A 161 8.94 8.33 -12.78
C THR A 161 10.36 7.92 -12.42
N ALA A 162 10.50 6.68 -11.94
CA ALA A 162 11.80 6.08 -11.68
C ALA A 162 11.84 4.65 -12.23
N PHE A 163 13.03 4.12 -12.47
CA PHE A 163 13.20 2.72 -12.82
C PHE A 163 13.09 1.87 -11.55
N GLY A 164 12.29 0.82 -11.60
CA GLY A 164 12.24 -0.17 -10.53
C GLY A 164 11.58 -1.47 -10.96
N HIS A 165 11.50 -2.42 -10.03
CA HIS A 165 10.97 -3.75 -10.32
C HIS A 165 9.44 -3.71 -10.47
N MET A 166 8.93 -4.00 -11.67
CA MET A 166 7.51 -4.04 -12.00
C MET A 166 7.17 -5.40 -12.59
N GLY A 167 6.72 -6.33 -11.73
CA GLY A 167 6.64 -7.74 -12.11
C GLY A 167 8.03 -8.34 -12.24
N ASP A 168 8.32 -9.01 -13.35
CA ASP A 168 9.57 -9.74 -13.57
C ASP A 168 10.67 -8.91 -14.24
N ALA A 169 10.41 -7.62 -14.51
CA ALA A 169 11.32 -6.73 -15.23
C ALA A 169 11.60 -5.44 -14.46
N ILE A 170 12.70 -4.76 -14.82
CA ILE A 170 13.00 -3.40 -14.40
C ILE A 170 12.43 -2.45 -15.45
N GLU A 171 11.45 -1.63 -15.06
CA GLU A 171 10.73 -0.74 -15.98
C GLU A 171 10.69 0.69 -15.43
N LEU A 172 10.59 1.68 -16.33
CA LEU A 172 10.34 3.06 -15.96
C LEU A 172 8.86 3.24 -15.63
N GLY A 173 8.54 3.90 -14.53
CA GLY A 173 7.15 4.25 -14.22
C GLY A 173 6.93 4.53 -12.74
N TYR A 174 5.83 3.99 -12.23
CA TYR A 174 5.38 4.19 -10.85
C TYR A 174 5.08 2.87 -10.14
N GLN A 175 5.03 2.92 -8.81
CA GLN A 175 4.48 1.88 -7.94
C GLN A 175 3.20 2.41 -7.29
N ALA A 176 2.11 1.65 -7.38
CA ALA A 176 0.86 1.94 -6.69
C ALA A 176 0.76 1.09 -5.42
N ALA A 177 0.74 1.76 -4.26
CA ALA A 177 0.53 1.15 -2.95
C ALA A 177 -0.98 1.10 -2.66
N LEU A 178 -1.51 -0.10 -2.42
CA LEU A 178 -2.94 -0.35 -2.34
C LEU A 178 -3.29 -1.04 -1.02
N VAL A 179 -4.46 -0.70 -0.48
CA VAL A 179 -5.04 -1.41 0.66
C VAL A 179 -6.53 -1.65 0.44
N SER A 180 -6.99 -2.84 0.79
CA SER A 180 -8.37 -3.28 0.61
C SER A 180 -8.95 -3.92 1.86
N LEU A 181 -10.28 -3.82 1.98
CA LEU A 181 -11.12 -4.46 2.97
C LEU A 181 -11.74 -5.72 2.36
N HIS A 182 -11.69 -6.85 3.08
CA HIS A 182 -12.57 -7.97 2.80
C HIS A 182 -14.00 -7.62 3.20
N SER A 183 -14.91 -7.62 2.22
CA SER A 183 -16.29 -7.20 2.39
C SER A 183 -17.21 -8.42 2.32
N PRO A 184 -18.07 -8.66 3.33
CA PRO A 184 -19.01 -9.78 3.30
C PRO A 184 -19.95 -9.77 2.09
N THR A 185 -20.40 -8.60 1.65
CA THR A 185 -21.34 -8.47 0.53
C THR A 185 -20.64 -8.41 -0.84
N TYR A 186 -19.55 -7.65 -0.93
CA TYR A 186 -18.91 -7.30 -2.21
C TYR A 186 -17.61 -8.07 -2.48
N GLY A 187 -17.20 -8.94 -1.56
CA GLY A 187 -15.93 -9.68 -1.56
C GLY A 187 -14.73 -8.79 -1.21
N ARG A 188 -14.49 -7.74 -2.00
CA ARG A 188 -13.38 -6.80 -1.80
C ARG A 188 -13.80 -5.37 -2.07
N LEU A 189 -13.38 -4.44 -1.21
CA LEU A 189 -13.46 -3.00 -1.43
C LEU A 189 -12.08 -2.35 -1.30
N TRP A 190 -11.72 -1.50 -2.26
CA TRP A 190 -10.53 -0.66 -2.15
C TRP A 190 -10.74 0.45 -1.12
N LEU A 191 -9.76 0.65 -0.25
CA LEU A 191 -9.79 1.71 0.76
C LEU A 191 -8.91 2.90 0.37
N ALA A 192 -7.69 2.64 -0.13
CA ALA A 192 -6.76 3.68 -0.56
C ALA A 192 -5.82 3.18 -1.67
N ASN A 193 -5.25 4.15 -2.40
CA ASN A 193 -4.31 3.95 -3.49
C ASN A 193 -3.38 5.16 -3.58
N GLU A 194 -2.08 4.93 -3.41
CA GLU A 194 -1.05 5.96 -3.48
C GLU A 194 -0.03 5.64 -4.57
N LEU A 195 0.19 6.59 -5.47
CA LEU A 195 1.15 6.46 -6.57
C LEU A 195 2.51 7.03 -6.16
N HIS A 196 3.55 6.22 -6.34
CA HIS A 196 4.93 6.56 -6.00
C HIS A 196 5.86 6.34 -7.20
N PRO A 197 7.06 6.95 -7.21
CA PRO A 197 8.09 6.61 -8.21
C PRO A 197 8.38 5.10 -8.28
N GLY A 198 8.83 4.62 -9.44
CA GLY A 198 8.98 3.20 -9.74
C GLY A 198 9.96 2.42 -8.85
N ASP A 199 10.91 3.12 -8.21
CA ASP A 199 11.90 2.59 -7.28
C ASP A 199 11.39 2.44 -5.83
N MET A 200 10.10 2.72 -5.58
CA MET A 200 9.51 2.61 -4.26
C MET A 200 9.53 1.16 -3.75
N VAL A 201 10.01 0.98 -2.51
CA VAL A 201 10.07 -0.31 -1.83
C VAL A 201 8.87 -0.47 -0.90
N SER A 202 8.19 -1.62 -0.96
CA SER A 202 6.96 -1.91 -0.22
C SER A 202 7.10 -1.77 1.31
N MET A 203 8.22 -2.17 1.90
CA MET A 203 8.45 -2.02 3.34
C MET A 203 8.34 -0.58 3.85
N ASN A 204 8.60 0.43 3.01
CA ASN A 204 8.51 1.84 3.39
C ASN A 204 7.06 2.37 3.37
N ARG A 205 6.09 1.55 2.96
CA ARG A 205 4.68 1.94 2.78
C ARG A 205 3.74 1.29 3.78
N THR A 206 4.19 0.28 4.53
CA THR A 206 3.36 -0.48 5.48
C THR A 206 2.61 0.44 6.44
N GLN A 207 3.30 1.39 7.10
CA GLN A 207 2.66 2.28 8.06
C GLN A 207 1.60 3.19 7.41
N ALA A 208 1.91 3.79 6.27
CA ALA A 208 0.98 4.66 5.55
C ALA A 208 -0.30 3.93 5.14
N LEU A 209 -0.18 2.69 4.64
CA LEU A 209 -1.33 1.87 4.23
C LEU A 209 -2.23 1.48 5.41
N VAL A 210 -1.64 1.14 6.55
CA VAL A 210 -2.39 0.86 7.78
C VAL A 210 -3.14 2.11 8.25
N MET A 211 -2.47 3.25 8.30
CA MET A 211 -3.11 4.51 8.70
C MET A 211 -4.23 4.92 7.73
N ALA A 212 -4.05 4.69 6.43
CA ALA A 212 -5.08 4.93 5.42
C ALA A 212 -6.29 4.01 5.62
N ALA A 213 -6.08 2.74 5.96
CA ALA A 213 -7.15 1.79 6.28
C ALA A 213 -7.93 2.20 7.53
N GLU A 214 -7.25 2.56 8.62
CA GLU A 214 -7.89 3.05 9.85
C GLU A 214 -8.69 4.32 9.59
N LYS A 215 -8.12 5.30 8.86
CA LYS A 215 -8.81 6.53 8.48
C LYS A 215 -10.08 6.24 7.67
N ARG A 216 -10.01 5.31 6.72
CA ARG A 216 -11.12 5.02 5.81
C ARG A 216 -12.24 4.23 6.48
N THR A 217 -11.91 3.30 7.36
CA THR A 217 -12.90 2.47 8.08
C THR A 217 -13.40 3.12 9.36
N GLY A 218 -12.65 4.05 9.94
CA GLY A 218 -12.95 4.65 11.25
C GLY A 218 -12.80 3.67 12.41
N GLN A 219 -12.22 2.48 12.18
CA GLN A 219 -12.06 1.43 13.17
C GLN A 219 -10.57 1.14 13.39
N ARG A 220 -10.21 0.82 14.62
CA ARG A 220 -8.84 0.43 14.98
C ARG A 220 -8.82 -0.55 16.15
N PRO A 221 -7.86 -1.48 16.18
CA PRO A 221 -7.68 -2.36 17.32
C PRO A 221 -7.13 -1.62 18.54
N LEU A 222 -7.16 -2.28 19.70
CA LEU A 222 -6.52 -1.78 20.91
C LEU A 222 -4.99 -1.86 20.72
N ARG A 223 -4.28 -0.74 20.88
CA ARG A 223 -2.82 -0.70 20.85
C ARG A 223 -2.27 -1.54 22.01
N ARG A 224 -1.31 -2.42 21.73
CA ARG A 224 -0.71 -3.34 22.70
C ARG A 224 0.41 -2.65 23.49
N THR A 225 0.05 -1.61 24.24
CA THR A 225 1.01 -0.77 25.00
C THR A 225 1.86 -1.54 26.01
N LYS A 226 1.38 -2.68 26.53
CA LYS A 226 2.15 -3.55 27.43
C LYS A 226 3.37 -4.16 26.75
N LEU A 227 3.24 -4.61 25.49
CA LEU A 227 4.35 -5.17 24.71
C LEU A 227 5.38 -4.08 24.37
N LEU A 228 4.89 -2.90 24.00
CA LEU A 228 5.73 -1.75 23.71
C LEU A 228 6.47 -1.26 24.96
N ALA A 229 5.83 -1.27 26.13
CA ALA A 229 6.48 -0.93 27.40
C ALA A 229 7.62 -1.91 27.73
N GLY A 230 7.42 -3.21 27.50
CA GLY A 230 8.47 -4.21 27.68
C GLY A 230 9.67 -3.96 26.77
N ARG A 231 9.41 -3.76 25.46
CA ARG A 231 10.46 -3.44 24.48
C ARG A 231 11.19 -2.13 24.79
N LEU A 232 10.46 -1.10 25.24
CA LEU A 232 11.05 0.17 25.67
C LEU A 232 11.98 -0.02 26.88
N ALA A 233 11.57 -0.82 27.87
CA ALA A 233 12.41 -1.11 29.03
C ALA A 233 13.70 -1.87 28.63
N GLU A 234 13.61 -2.86 27.75
CA GLU A 234 14.77 -3.57 27.20
C GLU A 234 15.71 -2.63 26.43
N ALA A 235 15.16 -1.74 25.61
CA ALA A 235 15.93 -0.74 24.88
C ALA A 235 16.63 0.26 25.82
N GLN A 236 15.97 0.66 26.91
CA GLN A 236 16.54 1.53 27.94
C GLN A 236 17.71 0.85 28.66
N THR A 237 17.55 -0.40 29.10
CA THR A 237 18.64 -1.17 29.72
C THR A 237 19.82 -1.35 28.76
N TRP A 238 19.54 -1.57 27.48
CA TRP A 238 20.59 -1.68 26.46
C TRP A 238 21.33 -0.36 26.22
N TRP A 239 20.60 0.75 26.18
CA TRP A 239 21.18 2.08 26.07
C TRP A 239 22.09 2.41 27.27
N GLU A 240 21.63 2.14 28.49
CA GLU A 240 22.43 2.31 29.72
C GLU A 240 23.72 1.47 29.65
N ALA A 241 23.64 0.20 29.26
CA ALA A 241 24.81 -0.65 29.10
C ALA A 241 25.80 -0.14 28.04
N ILE A 242 25.31 0.42 26.93
CA ILE A 242 26.18 1.04 25.92
C ILE A 242 26.78 2.35 26.44
N ALA A 243 26.04 3.15 27.20
CA ALA A 243 26.54 4.38 27.81
C ALA A 243 27.72 4.09 28.75
N ASP A 244 27.63 3.02 29.56
CA ASP A 244 28.75 2.56 30.39
C ASP A 244 29.98 2.18 29.54
N MET A 245 29.77 1.50 28.40
CA MET A 245 30.86 1.17 27.47
C MET A 245 31.51 2.40 26.82
N VAL A 246 30.74 3.47 26.58
CA VAL A 246 31.26 4.76 26.11
C VAL A 246 32.14 5.37 27.17
N GLU A 247 31.69 5.43 28.42
CA GLU A 247 32.48 5.99 29.53
C GLU A 247 33.80 5.23 29.73
N GLU A 248 33.77 3.89 29.70
CA GLU A 248 35.00 3.09 29.74
C GLU A 248 35.95 3.42 28.57
N SER A 249 35.40 3.61 27.37
CA SER A 249 36.20 3.88 26.17
C SER A 249 36.77 5.29 26.20
N TYR A 250 36.02 6.25 26.76
CA TYR A 250 36.45 7.61 27.00
C TYR A 250 37.61 7.66 28.00
N GLN A 251 37.53 6.90 29.09
CA GLN A 251 38.62 6.79 30.05
C GLN A 251 39.88 6.17 29.43
N ARG A 252 39.75 5.10 28.63
CA ARG A 252 40.89 4.50 27.91
C ARG A 252 41.51 5.47 26.90
N HIS A 253 40.70 6.27 26.23
CA HIS A 253 41.16 7.33 25.33
C HIS A 253 41.95 8.39 26.11
N ARG A 254 41.43 8.89 27.24
CA ARG A 254 42.11 9.83 28.13
C ARG A 254 43.44 9.28 28.63
N ASP A 255 43.50 8.01 29.04
CA ASP A 255 44.73 7.37 29.51
C ASP A 255 45.79 7.26 28.41
N ALA A 256 45.39 6.92 27.18
CA ALA A 256 46.29 6.84 26.03
C ALA A 256 46.83 8.24 25.66
N GLN A 257 45.97 9.26 25.71
CA GLN A 257 46.33 10.65 25.49
C GLN A 257 47.32 11.14 26.56
N GLY A 258 47.07 10.81 27.83
CA GLY A 258 47.97 11.10 28.95
C GLY A 258 49.34 10.46 28.77
N LYS A 259 49.40 9.17 28.43
CA LYS A 259 50.68 8.47 28.16
C LYS A 259 51.48 9.10 27.02
N LEU A 260 50.79 9.54 25.96
CA LEU A 260 51.44 10.24 24.85
C LEU A 260 51.96 11.61 25.28
N HIS A 261 51.17 12.36 26.06
CA HIS A 261 51.56 13.64 26.61
C HIS A 261 52.81 13.52 27.51
N ASP A 262 52.79 12.59 28.47
CA ASP A 262 53.90 12.33 29.39
C ASP A 262 55.17 11.88 28.66
N ALA A 263 55.03 11.05 27.62
CA ALA A 263 56.16 10.61 26.80
C ALA A 263 56.78 11.76 25.99
N ARG A 264 55.96 12.68 25.48
CA ARG A 264 56.42 13.89 24.77
C ARG A 264 57.11 14.87 25.73
N LEU A 265 56.56 15.08 26.93
CA LEU A 265 57.20 15.88 27.97
C LEU A 265 58.55 15.29 28.38
N SER A 266 58.58 14.00 28.68
CA SER A 266 59.81 13.28 29.04
C SER A 266 60.86 13.36 27.94
N LEU A 267 60.47 13.22 26.66
CA LEU A 267 61.39 13.40 25.54
C LEU A 267 62.01 14.80 25.53
N GLY A 268 61.19 15.85 25.65
CA GLY A 268 61.68 17.23 25.67
C GLY A 268 62.58 17.57 26.88
N GLU A 269 62.34 16.95 28.03
CA GLU A 269 63.24 17.01 29.19
C GLU A 269 64.59 16.35 28.90
N TRP A 270 64.60 15.09 28.44
CA TRP A 270 65.84 14.38 28.14
C TRP A 270 66.61 15.00 26.97
N GLU A 271 65.95 15.61 25.98
CA GLU A 271 66.60 16.37 24.91
C GLU A 271 67.26 17.66 25.42
N ARG A 272 66.65 18.35 26.39
CA ARG A 272 67.29 19.49 27.08
C ARG A 272 68.51 19.03 27.88
N GLU A 273 68.39 17.93 28.60
CA GLU A 273 69.48 17.34 29.38
C GLU A 273 70.64 16.88 28.49
N VAL A 274 70.35 16.24 27.35
CA VAL A 274 71.36 15.88 26.35
C VAL A 274 72.08 17.14 25.86
N ARG A 275 71.37 18.22 25.51
CA ARG A 275 72.00 19.48 25.08
C ARG A 275 72.92 20.08 26.15
N SER A 276 72.46 20.11 27.41
CA SER A 276 73.25 20.61 28.54
C SER A 276 74.52 19.79 28.77
N LEU A 277 74.39 18.46 28.84
CA LEU A 277 75.52 17.56 29.06
C LEU A 277 76.51 17.57 27.88
N THR A 278 76.03 17.71 26.64
CA THR A 278 76.91 17.89 25.47
C THR A 278 77.78 19.14 25.62
N ALA A 279 77.19 20.28 25.97
CA ALA A 279 77.92 21.53 26.17
C ALA A 279 78.99 21.42 27.27
N ILE A 280 78.67 20.73 28.38
CA ILE A 280 79.63 20.48 29.47
C ILE A 280 80.79 19.57 29.01
N TYR A 281 80.49 18.49 28.27
CA TYR A 281 81.52 17.56 27.80
C TYR A 281 82.45 18.21 26.78
N GLU A 282 81.92 19.09 25.91
CA GLU A 282 82.69 19.89 24.96
C GLU A 282 83.57 20.93 25.67
N GLN A 283 83.06 21.61 26.69
CA GLN A 283 83.80 22.61 27.47
C GLN A 283 84.92 21.98 28.33
N GLU A 284 84.70 20.78 28.86
CA GLU A 284 85.66 20.06 29.71
C GLU A 284 86.58 19.10 28.92
N ASN A 285 86.46 19.06 27.59
CA ASN A 285 87.20 18.18 26.68
C ASN A 285 87.16 16.68 27.09
N ARG A 286 86.00 16.25 27.60
CA ARG A 286 85.78 14.88 28.10
C ARG A 286 85.34 13.96 26.97
N SER A 287 85.97 12.79 26.86
CA SER A 287 85.59 11.78 25.87
C SER A 287 84.35 10.99 26.30
N GLN A 288 83.43 10.77 25.35
CA GLN A 288 82.20 10.03 25.60
C GLN A 288 82.49 8.53 25.80
N THR A 289 82.05 7.97 26.93
CA THR A 289 82.17 6.52 27.22
C THR A 289 80.80 5.83 27.25
N ALA A 290 80.79 4.49 27.16
CA ALA A 290 79.57 3.67 27.06
C ALA A 290 78.61 3.80 28.27
N HIS A 291 79.10 4.27 29.42
CA HIS A 291 78.33 4.39 30.67
C HIS A 291 78.25 5.81 31.24
N CYS A 292 78.80 6.81 30.53
CA CYS A 292 78.79 8.20 30.99
C CYS A 292 77.38 8.80 30.99
N GLN A 293 77.22 9.92 31.70
CA GLN A 293 75.92 10.58 31.89
C GLN A 293 75.30 11.02 30.55
N LEU A 294 76.12 11.51 29.62
CA LEU A 294 75.68 11.90 28.27
C LEU A 294 75.09 10.72 27.48
N THR A 295 75.78 9.57 27.45
CA THR A 295 75.30 8.35 26.78
C THR A 295 74.01 7.82 27.42
N ARG A 296 73.85 7.94 28.74
CA ARG A 296 72.61 7.55 29.44
C ARG A 296 71.44 8.47 29.07
N ALA A 297 71.64 9.77 29.04
CA ALA A 297 70.62 10.75 28.64
C ALA A 297 70.20 10.55 27.16
N GLN A 298 71.17 10.33 26.25
CA GLN A 298 70.91 10.02 24.85
C GLN A 298 70.10 8.73 24.68
N ARG A 299 70.40 7.67 25.46
CA ARG A 299 69.61 6.42 25.46
C ARG A 299 68.18 6.64 25.97
N LYS A 300 67.98 7.50 26.98
CA LYS A 300 66.64 7.82 27.49
C LYS A 300 65.82 8.62 26.48
N ALA A 301 66.40 9.64 25.84
CA ALA A 301 65.75 10.36 24.74
C ALA A 301 65.39 9.42 23.58
N ALA A 302 66.32 8.57 23.12
CA ALA A 302 66.04 7.59 22.07
C ALA A 302 64.95 6.57 22.46
N THR A 303 64.83 6.23 23.75
CA THR A 303 63.76 5.34 24.23
C THR A 303 62.39 5.99 24.12
N TYR A 304 62.24 7.24 24.55
CA TYR A 304 60.97 7.97 24.46
C TYR A 304 60.61 8.30 23.01
N ALA A 305 61.59 8.68 22.17
CA ALA A 305 61.39 8.87 20.74
C ALA A 305 60.84 7.60 20.04
N LYS A 306 61.30 6.41 20.44
CA LYS A 306 60.76 5.12 19.94
C LYS A 306 59.38 4.75 20.51
N ARG A 307 59.01 5.28 21.69
CA ARG A 307 57.72 4.99 22.34
C ARG A 307 56.59 5.86 21.81
N ILE A 308 56.87 7.11 21.41
CA ILE A 308 55.87 8.05 20.91
C ILE A 308 55.02 7.47 19.77
N PRO A 309 55.58 6.89 18.68
CA PRO A 309 54.77 6.32 17.60
C PRO A 309 53.84 5.20 18.07
N ARG A 310 54.25 4.39 19.06
CA ARG A 310 53.41 3.33 19.64
C ARG A 310 52.26 3.91 20.48
N PHE A 311 52.49 5.00 21.19
CA PHE A 311 51.44 5.69 21.94
C PHE A 311 50.48 6.46 21.02
N GLU A 312 50.96 7.01 19.91
CA GLU A 312 50.12 7.59 18.86
C GLU A 312 49.23 6.53 18.21
N GLU A 313 49.76 5.36 17.90
CA GLU A 313 48.97 4.23 17.40
C GLU A 313 47.92 3.77 18.43
N ALA A 314 48.32 3.63 19.70
CA ALA A 314 47.41 3.26 20.78
C ALA A 314 46.28 4.29 20.99
N LEU A 315 46.60 5.59 20.88
CA LEU A 315 45.61 6.67 20.92
C LEU A 315 44.63 6.56 19.74
N GLY A 316 45.13 6.38 18.51
CA GLY A 316 44.27 6.22 17.33
C GLY A 316 43.40 4.95 17.35
N VAL A 317 43.81 3.90 18.07
CA VAL A 317 42.94 2.74 18.35
C VAL A 317 41.85 3.09 19.36
N ALA A 318 42.20 3.80 20.45
CA ALA A 318 41.25 4.23 21.47
C ALA A 318 40.22 5.23 20.91
N GLU A 319 40.63 6.20 20.09
CA GLU A 319 39.77 7.14 19.38
C GLU A 319 38.74 6.42 18.50
N ARG A 320 39.18 5.50 17.64
CA ARG A 320 38.27 4.73 16.76
C ARG A 320 37.31 3.85 17.55
N ARG A 321 37.73 3.33 18.70
CA ARG A 321 36.88 2.55 19.60
C ARG A 321 35.82 3.44 20.26
N LEU A 322 36.22 4.59 20.79
CA LEU A 322 35.31 5.56 21.40
C LEU A 322 34.25 6.02 20.38
N ALA A 323 34.67 6.49 19.21
CA ALA A 323 33.76 6.93 18.16
C ALA A 323 32.72 5.86 17.75
N ARG A 324 33.13 4.57 17.73
CA ARG A 324 32.21 3.46 17.46
C ARG A 324 31.20 3.25 18.58
N HIS A 325 31.61 3.37 19.84
CA HIS A 325 30.69 3.24 20.97
C HIS A 325 29.76 4.45 21.08
N GLU A 326 30.25 5.66 20.83
CA GLU A 326 29.44 6.88 20.77
C GLU A 326 28.35 6.77 19.71
N ALA A 327 28.71 6.40 18.47
CA ALA A 327 27.72 6.21 17.40
C ALA A 327 26.68 5.11 17.72
N ARG A 328 27.09 4.04 18.43
CA ARG A 328 26.15 3.02 18.92
C ARG A 328 25.25 3.53 20.04
N CYS A 329 25.77 4.38 20.92
CA CYS A 329 25.02 4.99 22.01
C CYS A 329 23.95 5.95 21.46
N GLU A 330 24.33 6.80 20.51
CA GLU A 330 23.41 7.70 19.79
C GLU A 330 22.29 6.92 19.09
N ALA A 331 22.62 5.82 18.41
CA ALA A 331 21.62 4.95 17.78
C ALA A 331 20.67 4.30 18.80
N ALA A 332 21.19 3.81 19.92
CA ALA A 332 20.39 3.21 20.98
C ALA A 332 19.48 4.26 21.66
N GLN A 333 19.99 5.47 21.89
CA GLN A 333 19.21 6.58 22.42
C GLN A 333 18.07 6.97 21.47
N ALA A 334 18.36 7.08 20.17
CA ALA A 334 17.34 7.39 19.16
C ALA A 334 16.22 6.32 19.11
N GLU A 335 16.57 5.04 19.30
CA GLU A 335 15.57 3.97 19.42
C GLU A 335 14.70 4.14 20.67
N VAL A 336 15.30 4.42 21.83
CA VAL A 336 14.55 4.70 23.08
C VAL A 336 13.60 5.88 22.90
N ASP A 337 14.07 6.99 22.33
CA ASP A 337 13.26 8.18 22.08
C ASP A 337 12.08 7.88 21.14
N GLN A 338 12.32 7.12 20.07
CA GLN A 338 11.28 6.70 19.13
C GLN A 338 10.23 5.81 19.80
N LEU A 339 10.65 4.82 20.60
CA LEU A 339 9.76 3.91 21.32
C LEU A 339 8.96 4.66 22.39
N GLN A 340 9.59 5.62 23.08
CA GLN A 340 8.93 6.46 24.09
C GLN A 340 7.84 7.34 23.48
N ALA A 341 8.12 7.98 22.33
CA ALA A 341 7.13 8.77 21.61
C ALA A 341 5.97 7.90 21.10
N ARG A 342 6.27 6.71 20.56
CA ARG A 342 5.26 5.74 20.14
C ARG A 342 4.39 5.29 21.30
N TYR A 343 4.98 5.02 22.46
CA TYR A 343 4.25 4.58 23.65
C TYR A 343 3.23 5.63 24.09
N GLN A 344 3.63 6.90 24.15
CA GLN A 344 2.73 8.01 24.49
C GLN A 344 1.60 8.15 23.46
N GLN A 345 1.92 8.07 22.16
CA GLN A 345 0.90 8.09 21.11
C GLN A 345 -0.09 6.94 21.26
N PHE A 346 0.37 5.73 21.55
CA PHE A 346 -0.50 4.55 21.69
C PHE A 346 -1.39 4.60 22.93
N GLN A 347 -0.92 5.23 24.01
CA GLN A 347 -1.76 5.53 25.16
C GLN A 347 -2.89 6.51 24.80
N ALA A 348 -2.56 7.58 24.07
CA ALA A 348 -3.55 8.55 23.59
C ALA A 348 -4.56 7.91 22.61
N ASP A 349 -4.08 7.06 21.70
CA ASP A 349 -4.92 6.30 20.77
C ASP A 349 -5.93 5.42 21.50
N ASN A 350 -5.47 4.67 22.51
CA ASN A 350 -6.34 3.81 23.32
C ASN A 350 -7.37 4.63 24.11
N ALA A 351 -6.96 5.76 24.69
CA ALA A 351 -7.89 6.65 25.39
C ALA A 351 -8.98 7.22 24.47
N ALA A 352 -8.64 7.46 23.20
CA ALA A 352 -9.57 7.90 22.16
C ALA A 352 -10.25 6.74 21.40
N ASN A 353 -10.14 5.50 21.88
CA ASN A 353 -10.76 4.32 21.26
C ASN A 353 -11.61 3.53 22.28
N PRO A 354 -12.84 3.98 22.57
CA PRO A 354 -13.68 3.34 23.58
C PRO A 354 -14.13 1.92 23.18
N ASN A 355 -14.16 1.61 21.87
CA ASN A 355 -14.68 0.36 21.33
C ASN A 355 -13.63 -0.27 20.38
N PRO A 356 -12.53 -0.82 20.90
CA PRO A 356 -11.52 -1.46 20.07
C PRO A 356 -12.08 -2.71 19.41
N ILE A 357 -11.68 -2.94 18.16
CA ILE A 357 -12.08 -4.11 17.37
C ILE A 357 -10.93 -5.12 17.25
N ARG A 358 -11.25 -6.34 16.82
CA ARG A 358 -10.23 -7.23 16.26
C ARG A 358 -10.02 -6.89 14.79
N ALA A 359 -8.77 -6.76 14.37
CA ALA A 359 -8.42 -6.49 12.99
C ALA A 359 -7.21 -7.32 12.55
N THR A 360 -7.34 -7.94 11.39
CA THR A 360 -6.32 -8.78 10.77
C THR A 360 -5.71 -8.03 9.59
N PHE A 361 -4.38 -8.00 9.51
CA PHE A 361 -3.63 -7.41 8.40
C PHE A 361 -2.76 -8.48 7.72
N ARG A 362 -3.03 -8.72 6.43
CA ARG A 362 -2.29 -9.71 5.63
C ARG A 362 -1.38 -9.01 4.63
N LEU A 363 -0.11 -9.40 4.62
CA LEU A 363 0.94 -8.72 3.86
C LEU A 363 1.77 -9.70 3.05
N ASP A 364 2.27 -9.25 1.89
CA ASP A 364 3.34 -9.98 1.21
C ASP A 364 4.68 -9.80 1.95
N GLY A 365 5.60 -10.74 1.74
CA GLY A 365 6.96 -10.67 2.28
C GLY A 365 7.74 -9.42 1.87
N GLY A 366 7.39 -8.73 0.78
CA GLY A 366 7.99 -7.44 0.43
C GLY A 366 7.76 -6.32 1.47
N PHE A 367 6.64 -6.38 2.20
CA PHE A 367 6.32 -5.41 3.26
C PHE A 367 7.01 -5.73 4.60
N THR A 368 7.70 -6.87 4.67
CA THR A 368 8.08 -7.50 5.93
C THR A 368 9.51 -7.14 6.32
N SER A 369 9.64 -6.15 7.19
CA SER A 369 10.84 -5.88 7.99
C SER A 369 10.55 -6.23 9.46
N LEU A 370 11.58 -6.43 10.28
CA LEU A 370 11.40 -6.65 11.72
C LEU A 370 10.60 -5.51 12.35
N GLU A 371 10.97 -4.27 12.04
CA GLU A 371 10.30 -3.09 12.58
C GLU A 371 8.83 -2.99 12.13
N ASN A 372 8.50 -3.35 10.89
CA ASN A 372 7.11 -3.38 10.43
C ASN A 372 6.29 -4.45 11.15
N ILE A 373 6.86 -5.64 11.38
CA ILE A 373 6.19 -6.71 12.15
C ILE A 373 5.92 -6.22 13.57
N TYR A 374 6.94 -5.70 14.25
CA TYR A 374 6.81 -5.21 15.62
C TYR A 374 5.81 -4.09 15.71
N TRP A 375 5.88 -3.10 14.80
CA TRP A 375 4.94 -2.00 14.78
C TRP A 375 3.50 -2.48 14.56
N LEU A 376 3.22 -3.42 13.65
CA LEU A 376 1.88 -3.98 13.46
C LEU A 376 1.36 -4.72 14.69
N ILE A 377 2.24 -5.49 15.34
CA ILE A 377 1.94 -6.19 16.59
C ILE A 377 1.59 -5.17 17.67
N GLU A 378 2.43 -4.16 17.88
CA GLU A 378 2.22 -3.11 18.87
C GLU A 378 0.97 -2.27 18.55
N MET A 379 0.65 -2.07 17.27
CA MET A 379 -0.57 -1.40 16.79
C MET A 379 -1.87 -2.16 17.13
N GLY A 380 -1.78 -3.44 17.48
CA GLY A 380 -2.92 -4.27 17.88
C GLY A 380 -3.44 -5.24 16.82
N TYR A 381 -2.79 -5.33 15.66
CA TYR A 381 -3.25 -6.19 14.58
C TYR A 381 -2.91 -7.66 14.80
N ASP A 382 -3.79 -8.53 14.33
CA ASP A 382 -3.44 -9.91 14.01
C ASP A 382 -2.73 -9.89 12.65
N VAL A 383 -1.51 -10.43 12.57
CA VAL A 383 -0.62 -10.28 11.42
C VAL A 383 -0.46 -11.63 10.74
N TYR A 384 -0.68 -11.67 9.44
CA TYR A 384 -0.30 -12.81 8.59
C TYR A 384 0.65 -12.32 7.51
N THR A 385 1.86 -12.86 7.48
CA THR A 385 2.83 -12.48 6.45
C THR A 385 3.76 -13.64 6.08
N ARG A 386 4.41 -13.51 4.92
CA ARG A 386 5.52 -14.38 4.54
C ARG A 386 6.84 -13.76 5.02
N GLY A 387 7.61 -14.50 5.81
CA GLY A 387 8.93 -14.07 6.24
C GLY A 387 9.93 -14.09 5.09
N ARG A 388 10.65 -12.96 4.91
CA ARG A 388 11.85 -12.88 4.05
C ARG A 388 13.11 -12.80 4.91
N PHE A 389 13.27 -13.76 5.82
CA PHE A 389 14.38 -13.81 6.77
C PHE A 389 15.21 -15.08 6.54
N PRO A 390 16.29 -15.02 5.72
CA PRO A 390 17.12 -16.20 5.45
C PRO A 390 17.62 -16.88 6.73
N LYS A 391 18.07 -16.09 7.73
CA LYS A 391 18.52 -16.63 9.02
C LYS A 391 17.44 -17.44 9.73
N VAL A 392 16.19 -16.96 9.76
CA VAL A 392 15.06 -17.69 10.37
C VAL A 392 14.85 -19.01 9.64
N ARG A 393 14.76 -18.97 8.31
CA ARG A 393 14.59 -20.17 7.48
C ARG A 393 15.72 -21.18 7.73
N ASP A 394 16.96 -20.72 7.83
CA ASP A 394 18.13 -21.59 8.01
C ASP A 394 18.14 -22.21 9.42
N VAL A 395 17.83 -21.44 10.47
CA VAL A 395 17.65 -21.96 11.85
C VAL A 395 16.54 -23.01 11.89
N LEU A 396 15.37 -22.71 11.32
CA LEU A 396 14.27 -23.67 11.28
C LEU A 396 14.62 -24.93 10.48
N SER A 397 15.36 -24.79 9.38
CA SER A 397 15.79 -25.93 8.57
C SER A 397 16.72 -26.88 9.35
N VAL A 398 17.53 -26.35 10.27
CA VAL A 398 18.39 -27.17 11.15
C VAL A 398 17.57 -27.89 12.24
N LEU A 399 16.44 -27.32 12.65
CA LEU A 399 15.54 -27.94 13.65
C LEU A 399 14.66 -29.05 13.06
N VAL A 400 14.59 -29.19 11.73
CA VAL A 400 13.85 -30.28 11.08
C VAL A 400 14.63 -31.60 11.24
N THR A 401 13.92 -32.63 11.65
CA THR A 401 14.41 -34.01 11.80
C THR A 401 13.51 -34.98 11.01
N ASP A 402 13.91 -36.25 10.90
CA ASP A 402 13.09 -37.27 10.24
C ASP A 402 11.75 -37.53 10.96
N GLU A 403 11.64 -37.15 12.23
CA GLU A 403 10.42 -37.26 13.05
C GLU A 403 9.56 -35.99 12.99
N THR A 404 9.98 -34.95 12.27
CA THR A 404 9.23 -33.70 12.17
C THR A 404 7.87 -33.95 11.54
N ASP A 405 6.82 -33.52 12.25
CA ASP A 405 5.46 -33.61 11.78
C ASP A 405 5.18 -32.61 10.65
N TRP A 406 5.02 -33.14 9.44
CA TRP A 406 4.69 -32.40 8.22
C TRP A 406 3.25 -32.65 7.83
N LEU A 407 2.47 -31.58 7.71
CA LEU A 407 1.13 -31.64 7.12
C LEU A 407 1.17 -31.16 5.67
N ARG A 408 0.57 -31.92 4.75
CA ARG A 408 0.33 -31.43 3.39
C ARG A 408 -0.76 -30.35 3.44
N VAL A 409 -0.46 -29.17 2.90
CA VAL A 409 -1.36 -28.03 2.80
C VAL A 409 -1.45 -27.55 1.36
N GLY A 410 -2.66 -27.23 0.90
CA GLY A 410 -2.90 -26.96 -0.52
C GLY A 410 -2.45 -28.09 -1.45
N ASN A 411 -2.14 -27.73 -2.71
CA ASN A 411 -1.88 -28.74 -3.75
C ASN A 411 -0.46 -29.31 -3.72
N ASN A 412 0.55 -28.49 -3.41
CA ASN A 412 1.96 -28.84 -3.57
C ASN A 412 2.87 -28.38 -2.43
N ALA A 413 2.33 -28.06 -1.26
CA ALA A 413 3.13 -27.63 -0.11
C ALA A 413 2.99 -28.59 1.07
N ASN A 414 4.09 -28.80 1.79
CA ASN A 414 4.07 -29.37 3.14
C ASN A 414 4.46 -28.28 4.13
N MET A 415 3.80 -28.26 5.29
CA MET A 415 4.02 -27.27 6.33
C MET A 415 4.27 -27.92 7.69
N THR A 416 5.27 -27.40 8.40
CA THR A 416 5.51 -27.68 9.82
C THR A 416 5.61 -26.37 10.59
N VAL A 417 5.33 -26.39 11.89
CA VAL A 417 5.03 -25.19 12.68
C VAL A 417 5.72 -25.19 14.05
N TRP A 418 6.15 -24.01 14.48
CA TRP A 418 6.63 -23.72 15.83
C TRP A 418 5.73 -22.65 16.43
N ARG A 419 5.08 -22.99 17.55
CA ARG A 419 4.20 -22.09 18.28
C ARG A 419 4.99 -21.13 19.16
N ASN A 420 4.52 -19.87 19.24
CA ASN A 420 4.96 -18.90 20.25
C ASN A 420 6.49 -18.86 20.47
N THR A 421 7.27 -18.73 19.39
CA THR A 421 8.73 -18.78 19.41
C THR A 421 9.35 -17.45 19.01
N THR A 422 10.52 -17.13 19.56
CA THR A 422 11.36 -16.00 19.13
C THR A 422 12.41 -16.41 18.09
N VAL A 423 12.47 -17.70 17.73
CA VAL A 423 13.51 -18.29 16.86
C VAL A 423 14.90 -17.91 17.35
N ASP A 424 15.26 -18.41 18.54
CA ASP A 424 16.55 -18.14 19.19
C ASP A 424 16.84 -16.65 19.38
N GLY A 425 15.83 -15.91 19.87
CA GLY A 425 15.93 -14.47 20.11
C GLY A 425 16.02 -13.61 18.83
N TYR A 426 15.75 -14.17 17.65
CA TYR A 426 15.72 -13.39 16.41
C TYR A 426 14.57 -12.36 16.40
N PHE A 427 13.42 -12.74 16.95
CA PHE A 427 12.27 -11.85 17.11
C PHE A 427 12.13 -11.36 18.55
N ALA A 428 11.82 -10.08 18.71
CA ALA A 428 11.57 -9.45 20.02
C ALA A 428 10.27 -9.96 20.67
N TYR A 429 9.26 -10.23 19.85
CA TYR A 429 8.00 -10.82 20.29
C TYR A 429 7.94 -12.29 19.87
N PRO A 430 7.41 -13.19 20.70
CA PRO A 430 7.17 -14.55 20.27
C PRO A 430 6.03 -14.58 19.25
N LEU A 431 6.19 -15.35 18.18
CA LEU A 431 5.20 -15.52 17.13
C LEU A 431 5.07 -17.00 16.73
N ASP A 432 3.98 -17.32 16.04
CA ASP A 432 3.86 -18.60 15.37
C ASP A 432 4.62 -18.54 14.05
N VAL A 433 5.49 -19.51 13.84
CA VAL A 433 6.37 -19.58 12.66
C VAL A 433 6.17 -20.91 11.98
N ALA A 434 5.88 -20.88 10.68
CA ALA A 434 5.79 -22.07 9.85
C ALA A 434 6.91 -22.12 8.81
N LEU A 435 7.43 -23.31 8.57
CA LEU A 435 8.31 -23.61 7.44
C LEU A 435 7.50 -24.39 6.39
N LEU A 436 7.51 -23.90 5.16
CA LEU A 436 6.83 -24.53 4.03
C LEU A 436 7.84 -25.07 3.03
N HIS A 437 7.60 -26.29 2.58
CA HIS A 437 8.27 -26.95 1.47
C HIS A 437 7.31 -27.04 0.29
N TYR A 438 7.51 -26.17 -0.70
CA TYR A 438 6.82 -26.24 -1.98
C TYR A 438 7.54 -27.19 -2.91
N HIS A 439 6.81 -28.19 -3.40
CA HIS A 439 7.33 -29.17 -4.36
C HIS A 439 7.01 -28.71 -5.78
N THR A 440 8.07 -28.47 -6.56
CA THR A 440 8.00 -28.05 -7.97
C THR A 440 8.86 -28.99 -8.80
N GLY A 441 8.24 -30.07 -9.31
CA GLY A 441 8.97 -31.19 -9.93
C GLY A 441 9.95 -31.80 -8.93
N ASP A 442 11.22 -31.90 -9.31
CA ASP A 442 12.28 -32.44 -8.45
C ASP A 442 12.88 -31.40 -7.49
N THR A 443 12.40 -30.16 -7.51
CA THR A 443 12.94 -29.07 -6.67
C THR A 443 12.01 -28.75 -5.50
N VAL A 444 12.61 -28.51 -4.33
CA VAL A 444 11.89 -28.06 -3.14
C VAL A 444 12.24 -26.61 -2.85
N GLN A 445 11.26 -25.72 -2.98
CA GLN A 445 11.40 -24.32 -2.58
C GLN A 445 10.92 -24.13 -1.15
N ARG A 446 11.72 -23.43 -0.34
CA ARG A 446 11.41 -23.18 1.07
C ARG A 446 10.85 -21.78 1.28
N ALA A 447 9.82 -21.67 2.11
CA ALA A 447 9.24 -20.39 2.52
C ALA A 447 8.95 -20.39 4.02
N THR A 448 8.83 -19.20 4.61
CA THR A 448 8.39 -19.06 6.00
C THR A 448 7.10 -18.26 6.05
N LEU A 449 6.11 -18.72 6.81
CA LEU A 449 4.93 -17.94 7.18
C LEU A 449 5.02 -17.54 8.64
N LEU A 450 4.63 -16.31 8.93
CA LEU A 450 4.64 -15.73 10.26
C LEU A 450 3.21 -15.33 10.62
N HIS A 451 2.81 -15.68 11.84
CA HIS A 451 1.55 -15.27 12.42
C HIS A 451 1.76 -14.72 13.82
N TYR A 452 1.09 -13.61 14.10
CA TYR A 452 0.92 -13.11 15.46
C TYR A 452 -0.55 -12.72 15.62
N GLY A 453 -1.27 -13.33 16.55
CA GLY A 453 -2.69 -13.04 16.73
C GLY A 453 -3.37 -13.98 17.71
N GLN A 454 -4.69 -13.87 17.82
CA GLN A 454 -5.48 -14.66 18.78
C GLN A 454 -5.83 -16.07 18.27
N THR A 455 -5.75 -16.30 16.97
CA THR A 455 -6.08 -17.61 16.35
C THR A 455 -4.98 -18.63 16.63
N ASP A 456 -5.30 -19.83 17.13
CA ASP A 456 -4.35 -20.95 17.19
C ASP A 456 -4.15 -21.57 15.79
N VAL A 457 -3.39 -20.86 14.96
CA VAL A 457 -3.06 -21.25 13.59
C VAL A 457 -2.23 -22.53 13.49
N ALA A 458 -1.56 -22.91 14.58
CA ALA A 458 -0.74 -24.11 14.61
C ALA A 458 -1.55 -25.39 14.87
N ALA A 459 -2.75 -25.26 15.45
CA ALA A 459 -3.72 -26.36 15.52
C ALA A 459 -4.36 -26.62 14.15
N ASP A 460 -4.64 -25.57 13.39
CA ASP A 460 -5.20 -25.64 12.04
C ASP A 460 -4.22 -25.09 10.99
N ARG A 461 -3.23 -25.94 10.67
CA ARG A 461 -2.18 -25.63 9.69
C ARG A 461 -2.75 -25.37 8.30
N ASP A 462 -3.78 -26.12 7.89
CA ASP A 462 -4.41 -25.95 6.58
C ASP A 462 -5.17 -24.62 6.53
N GLY A 463 -5.95 -24.30 7.57
CA GLY A 463 -6.62 -23.01 7.73
C GLY A 463 -5.66 -21.82 7.78
N TRP A 464 -4.48 -21.95 8.42
CA TRP A 464 -3.45 -20.91 8.36
C TRP A 464 -2.96 -20.67 6.94
N PHE A 465 -2.62 -21.75 6.22
CA PHE A 465 -2.17 -21.67 4.84
C PHE A 465 -3.22 -20.99 3.96
N HIS A 466 -4.49 -21.40 4.06
CA HIS A 466 -5.57 -20.83 3.27
C HIS A 466 -5.92 -19.39 3.66
N THR A 467 -5.88 -19.04 4.95
CA THR A 467 -6.12 -17.68 5.44
C THR A 467 -5.08 -16.70 4.89
N TYR A 468 -3.79 -17.09 4.90
CA TYR A 468 -2.73 -16.29 4.30
C TYR A 468 -2.89 -16.17 2.77
N ASN A 469 -3.10 -17.30 2.08
CA ASN A 469 -3.22 -17.32 0.62
C ASN A 469 -4.51 -16.66 0.10
N SER A 470 -5.52 -16.47 0.95
CA SER A 470 -6.72 -15.69 0.60
C SER A 470 -6.41 -14.21 0.32
N ARG A 471 -5.19 -13.72 0.60
CA ARG A 471 -4.63 -12.46 0.08
C ARG A 471 -4.66 -12.40 -1.45
N GLN A 472 -4.73 -13.53 -2.17
CA GLN A 472 -4.93 -13.55 -3.63
C GLN A 472 -6.13 -12.71 -4.09
N THR A 473 -7.10 -12.43 -3.20
CA THR A 473 -8.19 -11.48 -3.42
C THR A 473 -7.70 -10.07 -3.82
N ILE A 474 -6.62 -9.56 -3.21
CA ILE A 474 -6.02 -8.26 -3.59
C ILE A 474 -5.29 -8.35 -4.93
N GLU A 475 -4.60 -9.46 -5.21
CA GLU A 475 -3.93 -9.70 -6.48
C GLU A 475 -4.92 -9.79 -7.63
N ALA A 476 -6.04 -10.49 -7.43
CA ALA A 476 -7.17 -10.52 -8.35
C ALA A 476 -7.73 -9.11 -8.56
N GLY A 477 -7.76 -8.29 -7.51
CA GLY A 477 -8.14 -6.88 -7.61
C GLY A 477 -7.18 -6.04 -8.43
N ILE A 478 -5.88 -6.23 -8.26
CA ILE A 478 -4.85 -5.57 -9.05
C ILE A 478 -4.99 -5.96 -10.52
N LYS A 479 -5.19 -7.25 -10.80
CA LYS A 479 -5.44 -7.75 -12.17
C LYS A 479 -6.73 -7.16 -12.75
N GLU A 480 -7.78 -7.04 -11.96
CA GLU A 480 -9.03 -6.37 -12.35
C GLU A 480 -8.76 -4.88 -12.68
N GLY A 481 -8.09 -4.14 -11.81
CA GLY A 481 -7.70 -2.75 -12.06
C GLY A 481 -6.91 -2.59 -13.36
N LYS A 482 -5.88 -3.43 -13.56
CA LYS A 482 -5.04 -3.40 -14.76
C LYS A 482 -5.83 -3.73 -16.02
N ASN A 483 -6.58 -4.83 -16.05
CA ASN A 483 -7.15 -5.38 -17.29
C ASN A 483 -8.58 -4.94 -17.58
N VAL A 484 -9.35 -4.55 -16.56
CA VAL A 484 -10.78 -4.19 -16.70
C VAL A 484 -10.94 -2.68 -16.75
N PHE A 485 -10.29 -1.95 -15.83
CA PHE A 485 -10.32 -0.49 -15.76
C PHE A 485 -9.14 0.16 -16.49
N GLN A 486 -8.29 -0.64 -17.13
CA GLN A 486 -7.16 -0.19 -17.95
C GLN A 486 -6.19 0.73 -17.17
N MET A 487 -5.95 0.44 -15.88
CA MET A 487 -5.14 1.29 -15.01
C MET A 487 -3.64 1.28 -15.35
N HIS A 488 -3.16 0.28 -16.10
CA HIS A 488 -1.78 0.26 -16.59
C HIS A 488 -1.57 1.23 -17.78
N HIS A 489 -2.65 1.70 -18.41
CA HIS A 489 -2.60 2.78 -19.38
C HIS A 489 -2.89 4.11 -18.68
N LEU A 490 -1.84 4.85 -18.31
CA LEU A 490 -1.98 6.20 -17.79
C LEU A 490 -2.56 7.12 -18.89
N LYS A 491 -3.79 7.60 -18.70
CA LYS A 491 -4.54 8.39 -19.70
C LYS A 491 -4.19 9.88 -19.65
N VAL A 492 -3.50 10.29 -18.59
CA VAL A 492 -3.18 11.68 -18.24
C VAL A 492 -1.72 11.78 -17.81
N ARG A 493 -1.17 13.01 -17.81
CA ARG A 493 0.27 13.23 -17.58
C ARG A 493 0.59 14.22 -16.46
N SER A 494 -0.34 15.08 -16.04
CA SER A 494 -0.08 15.97 -14.91
C SER A 494 -0.11 15.19 -13.59
N PRO A 495 0.72 15.55 -12.59
CA PRO A 495 0.72 14.90 -11.28
C PRO A 495 -0.68 14.85 -10.65
N GLU A 496 -1.42 15.96 -10.74
CA GLU A 496 -2.76 16.12 -10.18
C GLU A 496 -3.76 15.18 -10.87
N ALA A 497 -3.71 15.08 -12.19
CA ALA A 497 -4.61 14.19 -12.93
C ALA A 497 -4.26 12.72 -12.72
N LEU A 498 -2.98 12.37 -12.58
CA LEU A 498 -2.54 11.01 -12.26
C LEU A 498 -3.07 10.57 -10.90
N LEU A 499 -2.96 11.44 -9.89
CA LEU A 499 -3.54 11.21 -8.57
C LEU A 499 -5.06 10.99 -8.68
N LEU A 500 -5.77 11.89 -9.37
CA LEU A 500 -7.21 11.76 -9.56
C LEU A 500 -7.59 10.45 -10.26
N GLN A 501 -6.84 10.02 -11.29
CA GLN A 501 -7.08 8.77 -12.01
C GLN A 501 -6.99 7.55 -11.07
N GLU A 502 -5.97 7.48 -10.22
CA GLU A 502 -5.80 6.35 -9.28
C GLU A 502 -6.95 6.28 -8.27
N HIS A 503 -7.40 7.42 -7.74
CA HIS A 503 -8.57 7.48 -6.85
C HIS A 503 -9.88 7.14 -7.59
N MET A 504 -10.09 7.66 -8.80
CA MET A 504 -11.27 7.37 -9.62
C MET A 504 -11.36 5.90 -9.98
N ALA A 505 -10.24 5.25 -10.26
CA ALA A 505 -10.24 3.84 -10.62
C ALA A 505 -10.53 2.93 -9.41
N CYS A 506 -10.01 3.24 -8.22
CA CYS A 506 -10.42 2.57 -7.00
C CYS A 506 -11.91 2.77 -6.71
N PHE A 507 -12.39 4.00 -6.85
CA PHE A 507 -13.81 4.30 -6.74
C PHE A 507 -14.64 3.53 -7.77
N ALA A 508 -14.23 3.48 -9.03
CA ALA A 508 -14.94 2.79 -10.11
C ALA A 508 -15.07 1.28 -9.83
N ALA A 509 -13.99 0.64 -9.37
CA ALA A 509 -14.01 -0.78 -8.99
C ALA A 509 -15.00 -1.06 -7.84
N ASN A 510 -15.08 -0.17 -6.85
CA ASN A 510 -16.08 -0.29 -5.78
C ASN A 510 -17.49 0.03 -6.29
N PHE A 511 -17.63 1.09 -7.08
CA PHE A 511 -18.90 1.58 -7.63
C PHE A 511 -19.61 0.50 -8.47
N VAL A 512 -18.89 -0.23 -9.32
CA VAL A 512 -19.48 -1.31 -10.13
C VAL A 512 -20.08 -2.40 -9.23
N ARG A 513 -19.44 -2.71 -8.09
CA ARG A 513 -19.96 -3.69 -7.11
C ARG A 513 -21.20 -3.15 -6.39
N PHE A 514 -21.19 -1.88 -6.01
CA PHE A 514 -22.35 -1.22 -5.40
C PHE A 514 -23.54 -1.21 -6.38
N ALA A 515 -23.29 -0.85 -7.64
CA ALA A 515 -24.28 -0.82 -8.69
C ALA A 515 -24.82 -2.22 -9.02
N ALA A 516 -23.96 -3.24 -9.01
CA ALA A 516 -24.36 -4.64 -9.21
C ALA A 516 -25.32 -5.12 -8.12
N ALA A 517 -25.00 -4.87 -6.85
CA ALA A 517 -25.90 -5.23 -5.73
C ALA A 517 -27.23 -4.48 -5.82
N TRP A 518 -27.21 -3.20 -6.20
CA TRP A 518 -28.43 -2.43 -6.45
C TRP A 518 -29.25 -3.00 -7.63
N LEU A 519 -28.60 -3.38 -8.72
CA LEU A 519 -29.25 -3.95 -9.90
C LEU A 519 -29.94 -5.27 -9.56
N VAL A 520 -29.26 -6.16 -8.82
CA VAL A 520 -29.83 -7.44 -8.35
C VAL A 520 -31.07 -7.23 -7.48
N GLN A 521 -31.17 -6.12 -6.74
CA GLN A 521 -32.35 -5.82 -5.94
C GLN A 521 -33.52 -5.22 -6.75
N LYS A 522 -33.22 -4.59 -7.90
CA LYS A 522 -34.21 -3.80 -8.67
C LYS A 522 -34.66 -4.46 -9.97
N ALA A 523 -33.83 -5.28 -10.60
CA ALA A 523 -34.08 -5.86 -11.90
C ALA A 523 -33.57 -7.31 -11.95
N GLN A 524 -34.45 -8.26 -11.58
CA GLN A 524 -34.21 -9.68 -11.81
C GLN A 524 -35.20 -10.27 -12.82
N PRO A 525 -34.77 -11.22 -13.66
CA PRO A 525 -33.39 -11.72 -13.78
C PRO A 525 -32.47 -10.77 -14.58
N THR A 526 -31.16 -10.78 -14.29
CA THR A 526 -30.14 -10.11 -15.11
C THR A 526 -29.56 -11.07 -16.16
N PRO A 527 -29.33 -10.64 -17.41
CA PRO A 527 -28.85 -11.54 -18.47
C PRO A 527 -27.34 -11.85 -18.42
N PHE A 528 -26.61 -11.25 -17.47
CA PHE A 528 -25.18 -11.45 -17.24
C PHE A 528 -24.87 -11.66 -15.77
N SER A 529 -23.68 -12.16 -15.47
CA SER A 529 -23.22 -12.33 -14.08
C SER A 529 -22.88 -10.97 -13.46
N THR A 530 -23.67 -10.57 -12.46
CA THR A 530 -23.43 -9.38 -11.64
C THR A 530 -22.29 -9.55 -10.64
N GLN A 531 -21.77 -10.77 -10.49
CA GLN A 531 -20.57 -11.06 -9.71
C GLN A 531 -19.27 -10.82 -10.50
N SER A 532 -19.35 -10.82 -11.85
CA SER A 532 -18.18 -10.61 -12.72
C SER A 532 -18.06 -9.15 -13.15
N VAL A 533 -17.19 -8.39 -12.48
CA VAL A 533 -16.87 -7.00 -12.85
C VAL A 533 -16.34 -6.91 -14.29
N LYS A 534 -15.51 -7.88 -14.70
CA LYS A 534 -15.03 -7.97 -16.08
C LYS A 534 -16.18 -8.08 -17.08
N GLN A 535 -17.17 -8.94 -16.83
CA GLN A 535 -18.31 -9.09 -17.74
C GLN A 535 -19.15 -7.81 -17.80
N MET A 536 -19.38 -7.15 -16.66
CA MET A 536 -20.16 -5.91 -16.64
C MET A 536 -19.46 -4.77 -17.38
N VAL A 537 -18.15 -4.58 -17.19
CA VAL A 537 -17.38 -3.48 -17.78
C VAL A 537 -16.96 -3.74 -19.22
N GLN A 538 -16.41 -4.91 -19.53
CA GLN A 538 -15.81 -5.17 -20.85
C GLN A 538 -16.80 -5.77 -21.86
N VAL A 539 -17.98 -6.24 -21.40
CA VAL A 539 -19.02 -6.80 -22.28
C VAL A 539 -20.30 -6.00 -22.19
N ALA A 540 -20.96 -6.00 -21.03
CA ALA A 540 -22.29 -5.39 -20.91
C ALA A 540 -22.29 -3.86 -21.08
N ALA A 541 -21.21 -3.16 -20.70
CA ALA A 541 -21.08 -1.73 -20.92
C ALA A 541 -20.81 -1.32 -22.38
N HIS A 542 -20.45 -2.27 -23.25
CA HIS A 542 -20.20 -2.06 -24.69
C HIS A 542 -21.21 -2.81 -25.55
N THR A 543 -22.42 -2.98 -25.01
CA THR A 543 -23.50 -3.70 -25.66
C THR A 543 -24.60 -2.73 -26.02
N SER A 544 -25.13 -2.85 -27.24
CA SER A 544 -26.24 -2.02 -27.70
C SER A 544 -27.58 -2.37 -27.04
N ALA A 545 -28.37 -1.34 -26.75
CA ALA A 545 -29.72 -1.48 -26.24
C ALA A 545 -30.65 -0.35 -26.70
N TRP A 546 -31.94 -0.67 -26.82
CA TRP A 546 -33.01 0.30 -26.92
C TRP A 546 -33.38 0.79 -25.53
N VAL A 547 -33.34 2.10 -25.32
CA VAL A 547 -33.68 2.76 -24.07
C VAL A 547 -34.94 3.56 -24.26
N GLN A 548 -35.94 3.25 -23.44
CA GLN A 548 -37.21 3.95 -23.43
C GLN A 548 -37.47 4.49 -22.02
N ARG A 549 -37.90 5.75 -21.94
CA ARG A 549 -38.26 6.38 -20.67
C ARG A 549 -39.76 6.64 -20.61
N GLN A 550 -40.34 6.25 -19.49
CA GLN A 550 -41.72 6.58 -19.13
C GLN A 550 -41.74 7.15 -17.71
N GLY A 551 -41.85 8.48 -17.61
CA GLY A 551 -41.72 9.19 -16.34
C GLY A 551 -40.35 8.95 -15.70
N ALA A 552 -40.34 8.43 -14.47
CA ALA A 552 -39.11 8.10 -13.73
C ALA A 552 -38.60 6.67 -13.95
N VAL A 553 -39.31 5.87 -14.76
CA VAL A 553 -38.93 4.49 -15.09
C VAL A 553 -38.21 4.46 -16.44
N TRP A 554 -37.15 3.66 -16.48
CA TRP A 554 -36.34 3.39 -17.64
C TRP A 554 -36.46 1.92 -17.99
N PHE A 555 -36.66 1.65 -19.27
CA PHE A 555 -36.63 0.33 -19.87
C PHE A 555 -35.44 0.25 -20.81
N LEU A 556 -34.63 -0.77 -20.64
CA LEU A 556 -33.49 -1.06 -21.49
C LEU A 556 -33.65 -2.46 -22.05
N THR A 557 -33.82 -2.56 -23.36
CA THR A 557 -33.97 -3.83 -24.08
C THR A 557 -32.76 -4.03 -24.98
N PHE A 558 -31.99 -5.08 -24.74
CA PHE A 558 -30.82 -5.40 -25.55
C PHE A 558 -31.21 -5.68 -27.00
N THR A 559 -30.48 -5.06 -27.95
CA THR A 559 -30.84 -5.15 -29.37
C THR A 559 -30.56 -6.55 -29.93
N GLU A 560 -31.04 -6.83 -31.14
CA GLU A 560 -30.78 -8.09 -31.86
C GLU A 560 -29.29 -8.34 -32.13
N GLN A 561 -28.47 -7.29 -32.13
CA GLN A 561 -27.02 -7.37 -32.35
C GLN A 561 -26.23 -7.59 -31.05
N SER A 562 -26.93 -7.63 -29.91
CA SER A 562 -26.35 -7.83 -28.58
C SER A 562 -26.17 -9.32 -28.26
N CYS A 563 -25.13 -9.64 -27.47
CA CYS A 563 -25.00 -10.97 -26.85
C CYS A 563 -26.09 -11.29 -25.81
N TYR A 564 -26.92 -10.31 -25.44
CA TYR A 564 -28.06 -10.43 -24.52
C TYR A 564 -29.40 -10.14 -25.23
N ALA A 565 -29.45 -10.27 -26.55
CA ALA A 565 -30.62 -9.95 -27.38
C ALA A 565 -31.94 -10.47 -26.79
N GLY A 566 -32.96 -9.61 -26.81
CA GLY A 566 -34.31 -9.93 -26.30
C GLY A 566 -34.45 -9.88 -24.78
N CYS A 567 -33.37 -9.70 -24.03
CA CYS A 567 -33.44 -9.44 -22.60
C CYS A 567 -33.77 -7.97 -22.34
N SER A 568 -34.57 -7.71 -21.30
CA SER A 568 -34.93 -6.36 -20.87
C SER A 568 -34.65 -6.15 -19.39
N LEU A 569 -34.17 -4.97 -19.06
CA LEU A 569 -33.97 -4.50 -17.70
C LEU A 569 -34.88 -3.29 -17.46
N ARG A 570 -35.56 -3.29 -16.30
CA ARG A 570 -36.39 -2.19 -15.84
C ARG A 570 -35.78 -1.60 -14.58
N PHE A 571 -35.63 -0.28 -14.53
CA PHE A 571 -35.04 0.42 -13.40
C PHE A 571 -35.68 1.80 -13.22
N GLY A 572 -35.66 2.33 -11.99
CA GLY A 572 -36.41 3.54 -11.61
C GLY A 572 -37.61 3.23 -10.71
N GLU A 573 -38.28 4.27 -10.21
CA GLU A 573 -39.42 4.15 -9.28
C GLU A 573 -40.72 4.56 -9.97
N GLY A 574 -41.74 3.68 -9.93
CA GLY A 574 -43.04 3.90 -10.57
C GLY A 574 -43.72 2.61 -11.00
N VAL A 575 -45.06 2.61 -11.08
CA VAL A 575 -45.88 1.50 -11.62
C VAL A 575 -46.20 1.81 -13.07
N ILE A 576 -45.87 0.89 -13.96
CA ILE A 576 -46.17 1.00 -15.38
C ILE A 576 -46.75 -0.34 -15.84
N GLN A 577 -47.87 -0.27 -16.54
CA GLN A 577 -48.41 -1.37 -17.30
C GLN A 577 -47.81 -1.30 -18.71
N LEU A 578 -46.88 -2.21 -19.02
CA LEU A 578 -46.47 -2.40 -20.40
C LEU A 578 -47.73 -2.79 -21.20
N PRO A 579 -47.89 -2.31 -22.45
CA PRO A 579 -48.99 -2.76 -23.27
C PRO A 579 -48.94 -4.29 -23.32
N LEU A 580 -50.01 -4.93 -22.87
CA LEU A 580 -50.19 -6.38 -23.03
C LEU A 580 -49.96 -6.67 -24.53
N PRO A 581 -49.31 -7.80 -24.89
CA PRO A 581 -49.26 -8.23 -26.28
C PRO A 581 -50.70 -8.56 -26.72
N LEU A 582 -51.43 -7.52 -27.12
CA LEU A 582 -52.72 -7.62 -27.79
C LEU A 582 -52.39 -8.00 -29.23
N PHE A 583 -52.48 -9.30 -29.48
CA PHE A 583 -52.52 -9.94 -30.79
C PHE A 583 -51.41 -9.48 -31.75
N LYS A 584 -50.29 -10.24 -31.78
CA LYS A 584 -49.61 -10.41 -33.07
C LYS A 584 -50.67 -10.94 -34.04
N ASP A 585 -50.94 -10.23 -35.11
CA ASP A 585 -51.91 -10.59 -36.13
C ASP A 585 -51.78 -12.07 -36.51
N ILE A 586 -52.68 -12.89 -35.96
CA ILE A 586 -52.92 -14.25 -36.45
C ILE A 586 -53.73 -14.04 -37.71
N HIS A 587 -53.05 -14.02 -38.86
CA HIS A 587 -53.70 -14.22 -40.14
C HIS A 587 -54.33 -15.61 -40.14
N PHE A 588 -55.64 -15.69 -39.86
CA PHE A 588 -56.42 -16.84 -40.26
C PHE A 588 -56.51 -16.83 -41.79
N SER A 589 -55.67 -17.64 -42.43
CA SER A 589 -55.90 -18.09 -43.80
C SER A 589 -57.16 -18.96 -43.78
N HIS A 590 -58.28 -18.40 -44.26
CA HIS A 590 -59.40 -19.23 -44.68
C HIS A 590 -59.03 -19.93 -45.99
N PHE A 591 -59.43 -21.20 -46.08
CA PHE A 591 -59.23 -22.15 -47.18
C PHE A 591 -59.39 -21.57 -48.58
#